data_AF-A0A9X4KQP7-F1
#
_entry.id   AF-A0A9X4KQP7-F1
#
_cell.length_a   1.000
_cell.length_b   1.000
_cell.length_c   1.000
_cell.angle_alpha   90.00
_cell.angle_beta   90.00
_cell.angle_gamma   90.00
#
_symmetry.space_group_name_H-M   'P 1'
#
loop_
_entity.id
_entity.type
_entity.pdbx_description
1 polymer ?
#
loop_
_entity_poly.entity_id
_entity_poly.type
_entity_poly.pdbx_seq_one_letter_code
_entity_poly.pdbx_strand_id
1 'polypeptide(L)'
;MPSWGALVTLLGGELLGQEEIRSYGERRLRTFRDYTKAIGTFSEYNSPCYTPIAIEELHGIYAESGTAGAVADAEELLDLAWHMIAKHYHPATGAWSGPHSRTYATQLRPNESAFLQNALKREPEREQGLEEESRPGKRHIRCPEKYRYLFTSTEERYFTEPTLKADEAGYQNYATTYQNERLSLGSYTSGSMWNQRRNLVGYVACGAGDAVSVQLQFLKDGKDFCSAVFTGVQSRGLALFAFNLATDNGGLASGTRPH
;
A
#
# COMPACT_ATOMS: atom_id res chain seq x y z
N MET A 1 -6.42 6.24 -3.70
CA MET A 1 -5.52 5.81 -4.80
C MET A 1 -5.32 6.96 -5.76
N PRO A 2 -4.14 7.08 -6.40
CA PRO A 2 -4.09 7.83 -7.64
C PRO A 2 -5.14 7.20 -8.55
N SER A 3 -6.11 8.00 -8.99
CA SER A 3 -7.03 7.52 -10.02
C SER A 3 -6.19 7.34 -11.27
N TRP A 4 -6.24 6.18 -11.94
CA TRP A 4 -5.78 5.98 -13.33
C TRP A 4 -6.00 7.20 -14.23
N GLY A 5 -7.08 7.94 -13.97
CA GLY A 5 -7.39 9.21 -14.61
C GLY A 5 -6.27 10.24 -14.59
N ALA A 6 -5.43 10.37 -13.56
CA ALA A 6 -4.39 11.42 -13.52
C ALA A 6 -3.26 11.15 -14.54
N LEU A 7 -2.73 9.93 -14.56
CA LEU A 7 -1.73 9.48 -15.55
C LEU A 7 -2.27 9.64 -16.98
N VAL A 8 -3.42 9.01 -17.26
CA VAL A 8 -4.00 8.98 -18.62
C VAL A 8 -4.36 10.39 -19.10
N THR A 9 -4.92 11.21 -18.22
CA THR A 9 -5.26 12.60 -18.54
C THR A 9 -4.00 13.42 -18.82
N LEU A 10 -2.98 13.32 -17.97
CA LEU A 10 -1.76 14.09 -18.13
C LEU A 10 -1.03 13.70 -19.43
N LEU A 11 -0.65 12.43 -19.57
CA LEU A 11 0.10 11.95 -20.73
C LEU A 11 -0.71 12.04 -22.02
N GLY A 12 -2.02 11.80 -21.96
CA GLY A 12 -2.92 11.99 -23.10
C GLY A 12 -2.98 13.46 -23.53
N GLY A 13 -3.02 14.39 -22.58
CA GLY A 13 -2.96 15.83 -22.84
C GLY A 13 -1.64 16.25 -23.48
N GLU A 14 -0.51 15.74 -22.99
CA GLU A 14 0.81 15.99 -23.59
C GLU A 14 0.92 15.43 -25.01
N LEU A 15 0.53 14.17 -25.20
CA LEU A 15 0.62 13.48 -26.49
C LEU A 15 -0.23 14.15 -27.57
N LEU A 16 -1.42 14.65 -27.21
CA LEU A 16 -2.35 15.29 -28.13
C LEU A 16 -2.13 16.81 -28.25
N GLY A 17 -1.18 17.39 -27.51
CA GLY A 17 -0.98 18.84 -27.45
C GLY A 17 -2.17 19.61 -26.86
N GLN A 18 -2.98 18.96 -26.02
CA GLN A 18 -4.19 19.51 -25.41
C GLN A 18 -3.88 20.10 -24.03
N GLU A 19 -3.56 21.40 -24.00
CA GLU A 19 -3.08 22.10 -22.81
C GLU A 19 -4.04 22.02 -21.61
N GLU A 20 -5.34 22.19 -21.85
CA GLU A 20 -6.35 22.16 -20.78
C GLU A 20 -6.40 20.79 -20.08
N ILE A 21 -6.32 19.72 -20.87
CA ILE A 21 -6.33 18.33 -20.38
C ILE A 21 -5.03 18.06 -19.60
N ARG A 22 -3.87 18.41 -20.17
CA ARG A 22 -2.57 18.29 -19.49
C ARG A 22 -2.60 18.98 -18.13
N SER A 23 -2.98 20.26 -18.12
CA SER A 23 -3.07 21.09 -16.92
C SER A 23 -4.04 20.51 -15.88
N TYR A 24 -5.14 19.89 -16.31
CA TYR A 24 -6.06 19.19 -15.40
C TYR A 24 -5.42 17.94 -14.78
N GLY A 25 -4.72 17.13 -15.58
CA GLY A 25 -3.96 15.98 -15.10
C GLY A 25 -2.89 16.36 -14.07
N GLU A 26 -2.12 17.41 -14.35
CA GLU A 26 -1.11 17.93 -13.43
C GLU A 26 -1.72 18.39 -12.10
N ARG A 27 -2.81 19.16 -12.14
CA ARG A 27 -3.52 19.58 -10.91
C ARG A 27 -4.01 18.39 -10.09
N ARG A 28 -4.54 17.35 -10.73
CA ARG A 28 -4.98 16.13 -10.02
C ARG A 28 -3.81 15.42 -9.33
N LEU A 29 -2.68 15.27 -10.02
CA LEU A 29 -1.48 14.64 -9.46
C LEU A 29 -0.99 15.44 -8.25
N ARG A 30 -0.90 16.77 -8.39
CA ARG A 30 -0.45 17.67 -7.33
C ARG A 30 -1.37 17.61 -6.11
N THR A 31 -2.69 17.68 -6.30
CA THR A 31 -3.66 17.54 -5.21
C THR A 31 -3.52 16.18 -4.52
N PHE A 32 -3.32 15.10 -5.28
CA PHE A 32 -3.09 13.77 -4.71
C PHE A 32 -1.79 13.70 -3.90
N ARG A 33 -0.71 14.31 -4.41
CA ARG A 33 0.58 14.42 -3.71
C ARG A 33 0.45 15.21 -2.41
N ASP A 34 -0.19 16.37 -2.44
CA ASP A 34 -0.39 17.22 -1.27
C ASP A 34 -1.24 16.52 -0.21
N TYR A 35 -2.32 15.85 -0.62
CA TYR A 35 -3.16 15.06 0.28
C TYR A 35 -2.38 13.90 0.92
N THR A 36 -1.62 13.16 0.12
CA THR A 36 -0.80 12.03 0.59
C THR A 36 0.27 12.50 1.57
N LYS A 37 0.93 13.63 1.29
CA LYS A 37 1.94 14.23 2.18
C LYS A 37 1.32 14.77 3.48
N ALA A 38 0.11 15.30 3.43
CA ALA A 38 -0.59 15.77 4.61
C ALA A 38 -0.91 14.63 5.60
N ILE A 39 -1.19 13.42 5.10
CA ILE A 39 -1.37 12.23 5.95
C ILE A 39 0.00 11.63 6.31
N GLY A 40 0.96 11.66 5.39
CA GLY A 40 2.25 10.97 5.49
C GLY A 40 2.23 9.55 4.89
N THR A 41 1.13 9.13 4.28
CA THR A 41 0.99 7.82 3.62
C THR A 41 -0.17 7.83 2.62
N PHE A 42 -0.30 6.75 1.85
CA PHE A 42 -1.40 6.53 0.90
C PHE A 42 -2.70 6.15 1.62
N SER A 43 -3.84 6.61 1.10
CA SER A 43 -5.16 6.16 1.61
C SER A 43 -5.36 4.66 1.50
N GLU A 44 -4.82 4.04 0.44
CA GLU A 44 -4.69 2.59 0.35
C GLU A 44 -3.42 2.15 1.10
N TYR A 45 -3.44 2.34 2.42
CA TYR A 45 -2.29 2.09 3.29
C TYR A 45 -1.80 0.64 3.17
N ASN A 46 -0.50 0.52 2.88
CA ASN A 46 0.26 -0.73 2.91
C ASN A 46 -0.50 -1.89 2.24
N SER A 47 -1.05 -1.64 1.05
CA SER A 47 -1.93 -2.57 0.37
C SER A 47 -1.17 -3.39 -0.68
N PRO A 48 -0.96 -4.70 -0.49
CA PRO A 48 -0.12 -5.50 -1.39
C PRO A 48 -0.55 -5.51 -2.85
N CYS A 49 -1.85 -5.41 -3.10
CA CYS A 49 -2.41 -5.40 -4.44
C CYS A 49 -2.47 -4.02 -5.11
N TYR A 50 -2.29 -2.93 -4.36
CA TYR A 50 -2.55 -1.57 -4.85
C TYR A 50 -1.30 -0.70 -4.86
N THR A 51 -0.38 -0.89 -3.91
CA THR A 51 0.89 -0.16 -3.93
C THR A 51 1.72 -0.46 -5.19
N PRO A 52 1.83 -1.71 -5.69
CA PRO A 52 2.50 -1.98 -6.96
C PRO A 52 1.86 -1.23 -8.15
N ILE A 53 0.52 -1.20 -8.20
CA ILE A 53 -0.22 -0.46 -9.24
C ILE A 53 0.10 1.03 -9.16
N ALA A 54 0.12 1.60 -7.94
CA ALA A 54 0.48 3.00 -7.76
C ALA A 54 1.91 3.29 -8.23
N ILE A 55 2.86 2.39 -7.98
CA ILE A 55 4.24 2.52 -8.47
C ILE A 55 4.28 2.46 -10.00
N GLU A 56 3.58 1.51 -10.63
CA GLU A 56 3.51 1.41 -12.10
C GLU A 56 2.97 2.70 -12.74
N GLU A 57 1.89 3.25 -12.18
CA GLU A 57 1.30 4.50 -12.67
C GLU A 57 2.24 5.69 -12.50
N LEU A 58 2.78 5.88 -11.29
CA LEU A 58 3.66 7.01 -11.00
C LEU A 58 4.97 6.92 -11.79
N HIS A 59 5.48 5.70 -12.00
CA HIS A 59 6.65 5.46 -12.84
C HIS A 59 6.37 5.82 -14.30
N GLY A 60 5.16 5.55 -14.81
CA GLY A 60 4.74 6.01 -16.13
C GLY A 60 4.82 7.54 -16.26
N ILE A 61 4.31 8.29 -15.29
CA ILE A 61 4.44 9.75 -15.27
C ILE A 61 5.91 10.18 -15.23
N TYR A 62 6.69 9.61 -14.30
CA TYR A 62 8.10 9.94 -14.11
C TYR A 62 8.95 9.65 -15.37
N ALA A 63 8.66 8.57 -16.09
CA ALA A 63 9.44 8.15 -17.25
C ALA A 63 9.03 8.85 -18.55
N GLU A 64 7.74 9.20 -18.70
CA GLU A 64 7.20 9.62 -20.00
C GLU A 64 6.79 11.09 -20.05
N SER A 65 6.49 11.74 -18.90
CA SER A 65 5.98 13.10 -18.91
C SER A 65 7.04 14.13 -19.29
N GLY A 66 6.68 15.05 -20.18
CA GLY A 66 7.48 16.24 -20.49
C GLY A 66 7.32 17.37 -19.48
N THR A 67 6.36 17.27 -18.55
CA THR A 67 6.05 18.31 -17.57
C THR A 67 6.92 18.14 -16.33
N ALA A 68 7.92 19.01 -16.15
CA ALA A 68 8.87 18.93 -15.03
C ALA A 68 8.20 18.90 -13.64
N GLY A 69 7.09 19.63 -13.47
CA GLY A 69 6.31 19.59 -12.23
C GLY A 69 5.71 18.21 -11.96
N ALA A 70 5.13 17.57 -12.97
CA ALA A 70 4.55 16.24 -12.82
C ALA A 70 5.60 15.17 -12.53
N VAL A 71 6.77 15.26 -13.16
CA VAL A 71 7.90 14.37 -12.88
C VAL A 71 8.35 14.47 -11.42
N ALA A 72 8.50 15.70 -10.89
CA ALA A 72 8.87 15.91 -9.50
C ALA A 72 7.83 15.36 -8.51
N ASP A 73 6.53 15.58 -8.80
CA ASP A 73 5.44 15.09 -7.97
C ASP A 73 5.39 13.56 -7.96
N ALA A 74 5.61 12.93 -9.11
CA ALA A 74 5.70 11.49 -9.25
C ALA A 74 6.90 10.91 -8.50
N GLU A 75 8.07 11.56 -8.57
CA GLU A 75 9.27 11.14 -7.85
C GLU A 75 9.06 11.14 -6.32
N GLU A 76 8.45 12.19 -5.77
CA GLU A 76 8.13 12.26 -4.34
C GLU A 76 7.18 11.14 -3.89
N LEU A 77 6.16 10.85 -4.70
CA LEU A 77 5.19 9.80 -4.42
C LEU A 77 5.79 8.40 -4.58
N LEU A 78 6.65 8.19 -5.57
CA LEU A 78 7.39 6.94 -5.76
C LEU A 78 8.29 6.67 -4.55
N ASP A 79 8.96 7.70 -4.03
CA ASP A 79 9.83 7.55 -2.87
C ASP A 79 9.05 7.08 -1.64
N LEU A 80 7.87 7.68 -1.40
CA LEU A 80 6.98 7.28 -0.32
C LEU A 80 6.46 5.84 -0.50
N ALA A 81 6.05 5.48 -1.72
CA ALA A 81 5.55 4.14 -2.02
C ALA A 81 6.63 3.08 -1.77
N TRP A 82 7.84 3.30 -2.28
CA TRP A 82 8.97 2.39 -2.08
C TRP A 82 9.39 2.30 -0.62
N HIS A 83 9.43 3.41 0.10
CA HIS A 83 9.71 3.40 1.53
C HIS A 83 8.69 2.54 2.28
N MET A 84 7.39 2.70 1.97
CA MET A 84 6.30 1.92 2.55
C MET A 84 6.44 0.42 2.25
N ILE A 85 6.80 0.04 1.01
CA ILE A 85 7.09 -1.38 0.70
C ILE A 85 8.24 -1.89 1.57
N ALA A 86 9.37 -1.21 1.48
CA ALA A 86 10.63 -1.68 2.04
C ALA A 86 10.55 -1.83 3.56
N LYS A 87 9.98 -0.85 4.27
CA LYS A 87 9.86 -0.88 5.73
C LYS A 87 8.92 -1.96 6.26
N HIS A 88 7.98 -2.43 5.43
CA HIS A 88 7.03 -3.49 5.82
C HIS A 88 7.42 -4.87 5.27
N TYR A 89 8.42 -4.98 4.40
CA TYR A 89 8.83 -6.30 3.92
C TYR A 89 9.54 -7.08 5.03
N HIS A 90 9.05 -8.29 5.34
CA HIS A 90 9.61 -9.15 6.38
C HIS A 90 10.41 -10.31 5.75
N PRO A 91 11.76 -10.22 5.71
CA PRO A 91 12.59 -11.10 4.87
C PRO A 91 12.47 -12.57 5.24
N ALA A 92 12.35 -12.89 6.53
CA ALA A 92 12.28 -14.26 7.01
C ALA A 92 11.03 -15.02 6.54
N THR A 93 9.95 -14.31 6.20
CA THR A 93 8.69 -14.91 5.72
C THR A 93 8.41 -14.62 4.25
N GLY A 94 9.14 -13.68 3.65
CA GLY A 94 8.82 -13.12 2.33
C GLY A 94 7.49 -12.36 2.28
N ALA A 95 6.79 -12.20 3.41
CA ALA A 95 5.51 -11.51 3.49
C ALA A 95 5.67 -10.00 3.60
N TRP A 96 4.60 -9.30 3.27
CA TRP A 96 4.46 -7.88 3.54
C TRP A 96 3.76 -7.74 4.89
N SER A 97 4.47 -7.27 5.91
CA SER A 97 3.92 -7.03 7.25
C SER A 97 2.69 -6.14 7.16
N GLY A 98 1.62 -6.51 7.86
CA GLY A 98 0.41 -5.69 7.94
C GLY A 98 0.56 -4.48 8.85
N PRO A 99 -0.54 -3.76 9.13
CA PRO A 99 -1.90 -4.05 8.65
C PRO A 99 -2.08 -3.64 7.17
N HIS A 100 -3.15 -4.12 6.53
CA HIS A 100 -3.45 -3.82 5.12
C HIS A 100 -4.83 -3.16 4.96
N SER A 101 -4.90 -2.01 4.30
CA SER A 101 -6.17 -1.32 4.00
C SER A 101 -7.02 -2.11 3.02
N ARG A 102 -6.36 -2.82 2.11
CA ARG A 102 -6.98 -3.71 1.14
C ARG A 102 -6.00 -4.82 0.77
N THR A 103 -6.51 -6.04 0.65
CA THR A 103 -5.80 -7.19 0.10
C THR A 103 -6.80 -8.26 -0.27
N TYR A 104 -6.44 -9.08 -1.26
CA TYR A 104 -7.24 -10.21 -1.72
C TYR A 104 -6.71 -11.55 -1.21
N ALA A 105 -5.52 -11.56 -0.60
CA ALA A 105 -4.90 -12.73 -0.01
C ALA A 105 -4.07 -12.32 1.22
N THR A 106 -3.96 -13.22 2.19
CA THR A 106 -3.15 -12.96 3.39
C THR A 106 -1.67 -13.13 3.10
N GLN A 107 -1.30 -14.06 2.21
CA GLN A 107 0.05 -14.16 1.68
C GLN A 107 0.18 -13.38 0.38
N LEU A 108 1.40 -12.96 0.04
CA LEU A 108 1.68 -12.35 -1.26
C LEU A 108 1.31 -13.31 -2.39
N ARG A 109 0.59 -12.78 -3.38
CA ARG A 109 0.21 -13.51 -4.58
C ARG A 109 1.39 -13.57 -5.55
N PRO A 110 1.40 -14.53 -6.50
CA PRO A 110 2.51 -14.69 -7.45
C PRO A 110 2.87 -13.41 -8.22
N ASN A 111 1.87 -12.60 -8.60
CA ASN A 111 2.08 -11.33 -9.29
C ASN A 111 2.79 -10.28 -8.41
N GLU A 112 2.42 -10.20 -7.12
CA GLU A 112 3.01 -9.27 -6.15
C GLU A 112 4.46 -9.66 -5.85
N SER A 113 4.70 -10.97 -5.66
CA SER A 113 6.05 -11.51 -5.50
C SER A 113 6.92 -11.29 -6.74
N ALA A 114 6.37 -11.51 -7.95
CA ALA A 114 7.09 -11.27 -9.20
C ALA A 114 7.44 -9.80 -9.40
N PHE A 115 6.51 -8.88 -9.07
CA PHE A 115 6.77 -7.44 -9.10
C PHE A 115 7.99 -7.08 -8.23
N LEU A 116 8.00 -7.51 -6.96
CA LEU A 116 9.10 -7.23 -6.04
C LEU A 116 10.42 -7.85 -6.51
N GLN A 117 10.40 -9.12 -6.90
CA GLN A 117 11.60 -9.81 -7.41
C GLN A 117 12.19 -9.09 -8.62
N ASN A 118 11.35 -8.60 -9.54
CA ASN A 118 11.79 -7.83 -10.69
C ASN A 118 12.34 -6.45 -10.30
N ALA A 119 11.68 -5.75 -9.39
CA ALA A 119 12.12 -4.43 -8.95
C ALA A 119 13.42 -4.45 -8.13
N LEU A 120 13.71 -5.58 -7.47
CA LEU A 120 14.94 -5.81 -6.71
C LEU A 120 16.10 -6.34 -7.57
N LYS A 121 15.92 -6.60 -8.87
CA LYS A 121 17.06 -6.86 -9.76
C LYS A 121 17.96 -5.62 -9.82
N ARG A 122 19.27 -5.82 -10.02
CA ARG A 122 20.17 -4.73 -10.39
C ARG A 122 19.82 -4.28 -11.81
N GLU A 123 20.02 -3.00 -12.11
CA GLU A 123 19.96 -2.59 -13.52
C GLU A 123 21.05 -3.33 -14.29
N PRO A 124 20.77 -3.80 -15.52
CA PRO A 124 21.82 -4.31 -16.37
C PRO A 124 22.86 -3.20 -16.55
N GLU A 125 24.15 -3.56 -16.49
CA GLU A 125 25.21 -2.65 -16.86
C GLU A 125 24.89 -2.12 -18.26
N ARG A 126 24.94 -0.80 -18.46
CA ARG A 126 24.78 -0.22 -19.79
C ARG A 126 25.87 -0.83 -20.67
N GLU A 127 25.53 -1.73 -21.58
CA GLU A 127 26.45 -2.19 -22.60
C GLU A 127 26.91 -0.97 -23.40
N GLN A 128 28.17 -0.58 -23.23
CA GLN A 128 28.79 0.47 -24.01
C GLN A 128 28.88 -0.03 -25.46
N GLY A 129 27.98 0.41 -26.33
CA GLY A 129 28.11 0.19 -27.77
C GLY A 129 26.85 -0.11 -28.55
N LEU A 130 25.69 -0.25 -27.91
CA LEU A 130 24.42 -0.34 -28.63
C LEU A 130 23.67 0.98 -28.46
N GLU A 131 23.67 1.77 -29.54
CA GLU A 131 22.67 2.82 -29.77
C GLU A 131 21.30 2.15 -29.97
N GLU A 132 20.78 1.50 -28.93
CA GLU A 132 19.33 1.30 -28.87
C GLU A 132 18.75 2.70 -28.74
N GLU A 133 18.12 3.17 -29.82
CA GLU A 133 17.19 4.29 -29.84
C GLU A 133 16.35 4.23 -28.58
N SER A 134 16.79 4.97 -27.57
CA SER A 134 16.23 4.93 -26.24
C SER A 134 14.92 5.68 -26.35
N ARG A 135 13.85 4.97 -26.73
CA ARG A 135 12.50 5.48 -26.51
C ARG A 135 12.45 5.90 -25.04
N PRO A 136 12.14 7.16 -24.70
CA PRO A 136 12.20 7.65 -23.32
C PRO A 136 11.33 6.85 -22.31
N GLY A 137 10.40 6.01 -22.78
CA GLY A 137 9.40 5.31 -21.96
C GLY A 137 9.70 3.87 -21.50
N LYS A 138 10.95 3.40 -21.44
CA LYS A 138 11.24 2.04 -20.90
C LYS A 138 12.32 2.00 -19.82
N ARG A 139 12.32 2.98 -18.91
CA ARG A 139 13.02 2.75 -17.63
C ARG A 139 12.33 1.59 -16.91
N HIS A 140 13.08 0.61 -16.46
CA HIS A 140 12.50 -0.45 -15.65
C HIS A 140 12.13 0.11 -14.27
N ILE A 141 11.05 -0.41 -13.69
CA ILE A 141 10.71 -0.14 -12.29
C ILE A 141 11.77 -0.81 -11.41
N ARG A 142 12.44 -0.01 -10.58
CA ARG A 142 13.46 -0.47 -9.63
C ARG A 142 13.21 0.11 -8.25
N CYS A 143 13.46 -0.71 -7.23
CA CYS A 143 13.56 -0.23 -5.87
C CYS A 143 14.75 0.74 -5.76
N PRO A 144 14.57 1.95 -5.19
CA PRO A 144 15.66 2.87 -4.89
C PRO A 144 16.73 2.22 -4.03
N GLU A 145 18.00 2.48 -4.33
CA GLU A 145 19.15 1.86 -3.64
C GLU A 145 19.10 2.07 -2.13
N LYS A 146 18.71 3.28 -1.70
CA LYS A 146 18.58 3.65 -0.28
C LYS A 146 17.61 2.78 0.53
N TYR A 147 16.71 2.02 -0.11
CA TYR A 147 15.76 1.14 0.59
C TYR A 147 16.08 -0.34 0.48
N ARG A 148 17.07 -0.74 -0.34
CA ARG A 148 17.35 -2.16 -0.59
C ARG A 148 17.76 -2.92 0.67
N TYR A 149 18.46 -2.27 1.59
CA TYR A 149 18.87 -2.89 2.85
C TYR A 149 17.68 -3.38 3.71
N LEU A 150 16.50 -2.75 3.58
CA LEU A 150 15.31 -3.13 4.34
C LEU A 150 14.72 -4.48 3.89
N PHE A 151 15.01 -4.92 2.66
CA PHE A 151 14.55 -6.21 2.11
C PHE A 151 15.38 -7.40 2.59
N THR A 152 16.53 -7.16 3.23
CA THR A 152 17.39 -8.20 3.79
C THR A 152 17.62 -8.04 5.29
N SER A 153 17.29 -6.87 5.86
CA SER A 153 17.46 -6.61 7.30
C SER A 153 16.53 -7.47 8.15
N THR A 154 17.12 -8.12 9.15
CA THR A 154 16.43 -8.86 10.22
C THR A 154 16.33 -8.04 11.51
N GLU A 155 16.73 -6.78 11.47
CA GLU A 155 16.66 -5.88 12.63
C GLU A 155 15.20 -5.70 13.06
N GLU A 156 15.02 -5.56 14.38
CA GLU A 156 13.71 -5.26 14.92
C GLU A 156 13.23 -3.90 14.42
N ARG A 157 12.02 -3.87 13.87
CA ARG A 157 11.34 -2.65 13.45
C ARG A 157 10.00 -2.56 14.16
N TYR A 158 9.79 -1.45 14.86
CA TYR A 158 8.54 -1.15 15.55
C TYR A 158 8.18 0.31 15.29
N PHE A 159 7.05 0.54 14.63
CA PHE A 159 6.61 1.88 14.25
C PHE A 159 5.09 1.99 14.19
N THR A 160 4.62 3.23 14.35
CA THR A 160 3.21 3.59 14.22
C THR A 160 3.07 4.76 13.26
N GLU A 161 2.08 4.69 12.36
CA GLU A 161 1.84 5.68 11.31
C GLU A 161 0.37 6.10 11.26
N PRO A 162 0.06 7.38 11.02
CA PRO A 162 -1.29 7.84 10.72
C PRO A 162 -1.75 7.29 9.36
N THR A 163 -3.01 6.86 9.25
CA THR A 163 -3.55 6.25 8.00
C THR A 163 -4.81 6.91 7.46
N LEU A 164 -5.41 7.83 8.21
CA LEU A 164 -6.59 8.60 7.83
C LEU A 164 -6.50 10.00 8.42
N LYS A 165 -6.86 11.05 7.69
CA LYS A 165 -6.78 12.41 8.24
C LYS A 165 -7.90 12.68 9.26
N ALA A 166 -7.55 13.14 10.46
CA ALA A 166 -8.52 13.45 11.53
C ALA A 166 -9.64 14.41 11.10
N ASP A 167 -9.31 15.46 10.33
CA ASP A 167 -10.29 16.46 9.86
C ASP A 167 -11.42 15.87 9.01
N GLU A 168 -11.18 14.77 8.31
CA GLU A 168 -12.18 14.13 7.44
C GLU A 168 -13.10 13.17 8.21
N ALA A 169 -12.60 12.57 9.30
CA ALA A 169 -13.29 11.50 10.02
C ALA A 169 -13.71 11.86 11.45
N GLY A 170 -13.26 13.00 11.97
CA GLY A 170 -13.42 13.37 13.38
C GLY A 170 -12.53 12.56 14.34
N TYR A 171 -11.70 11.64 13.83
CA TYR A 171 -10.75 10.85 14.59
C TYR A 171 -9.53 10.45 13.73
N GLN A 172 -8.39 10.27 14.37
CA GLN A 172 -7.16 9.80 13.70
C GLN A 172 -7.06 8.28 13.82
N ASN A 173 -6.92 7.58 12.70
CA ASN A 173 -6.60 6.15 12.70
C ASN A 173 -5.10 5.95 12.54
N TYR A 174 -4.54 4.97 13.25
CA TYR A 174 -3.14 4.60 13.18
C TYR A 174 -2.96 3.15 12.76
N ALA A 175 -1.88 2.86 12.06
CA ALA A 175 -1.36 1.52 11.81
C ALA A 175 -0.10 1.33 12.64
N THR A 176 0.02 0.20 13.32
CA THR A 176 1.21 -0.19 14.07
C THR A 176 1.75 -1.47 13.50
N THR A 177 3.06 -1.48 13.23
CA THR A 177 3.77 -2.63 12.69
C THR A 177 4.93 -2.97 13.62
N TYR A 178 5.03 -4.24 13.95
CA TYR A 178 6.16 -4.84 14.66
C TYR A 178 6.72 -5.97 13.82
N GLN A 179 8.04 -6.04 13.71
CA GLN A 179 8.71 -7.20 13.14
C GLN A 179 10.09 -7.39 13.76
N ASN A 180 10.53 -8.64 13.84
CA ASN A 180 11.88 -9.06 14.20
C ASN A 180 12.32 -10.16 13.24
N GLU A 181 13.37 -10.93 13.56
CA GLU A 181 13.87 -12.01 12.69
C GLU A 181 12.89 -13.18 12.44
N ARG A 182 11.81 -13.29 13.23
CA ARG A 182 10.89 -14.44 13.20
C ARG A 182 9.43 -14.06 13.06
N LEU A 183 8.99 -13.00 13.72
CA LEU A 183 7.60 -12.59 13.84
C LEU A 183 7.43 -11.24 13.17
N SER A 184 6.34 -11.11 12.41
CA SER A 184 5.75 -9.85 12.01
C SER A 184 4.32 -9.78 12.57
N LEU A 185 3.91 -8.65 13.11
CA LEU A 185 2.56 -8.37 13.59
C LEU A 185 2.17 -6.95 13.24
N GLY A 186 1.01 -6.78 12.61
CA GLY A 186 0.48 -5.48 12.26
C GLY A 186 -0.98 -5.32 12.65
N SER A 187 -1.33 -4.14 13.16
CA SER A 187 -2.71 -3.81 13.51
C SER A 187 -3.07 -2.35 13.24
N TYR A 188 -4.35 -2.10 12.95
CA TYR A 188 -4.90 -0.74 13.02
C TYR A 188 -5.33 -0.39 14.44
N THR A 189 -5.59 0.89 14.73
CA THR A 189 -6.34 1.28 15.93
C THR A 189 -7.83 1.04 15.79
N SER A 190 -8.38 1.19 14.57
CA SER A 190 -9.78 0.94 14.25
C SER A 190 -9.97 0.58 12.77
N GLY A 191 -11.00 -0.21 12.46
CA GLY A 191 -11.36 -0.52 11.08
C GLY A 191 -12.55 -1.48 10.96
N SER A 192 -13.30 -1.39 9.86
CA SER A 192 -14.33 -2.39 9.56
C SER A 192 -13.73 -3.75 9.26
N MET A 193 -14.42 -4.83 9.64
CA MET A 193 -14.06 -6.22 9.35
C MET A 193 -14.49 -6.64 7.94
N TRP A 194 -14.39 -5.71 6.99
CA TRP A 194 -14.62 -6.00 5.58
C TRP A 194 -13.60 -7.02 5.08
N ASN A 195 -14.03 -7.98 4.26
CA ASN A 195 -13.24 -9.14 3.83
C ASN A 195 -11.90 -8.81 3.15
N GLN A 196 -11.76 -7.61 2.59
CA GLN A 196 -10.51 -7.16 1.97
C GLN A 196 -9.56 -6.47 2.97
N ARG A 197 -9.97 -6.22 4.21
CA ARG A 197 -9.11 -5.62 5.23
C ARG A 197 -8.36 -6.67 6.04
N ARG A 198 -7.18 -6.31 6.51
CA ARG A 198 -6.43 -7.09 7.50
C ARG A 198 -6.11 -6.17 8.68
N ASN A 199 -7.11 -5.99 9.55
CA ASN A 199 -7.00 -5.07 10.68
C ASN A 199 -6.06 -5.57 11.78
N LEU A 200 -5.88 -6.88 11.89
CA LEU A 200 -4.87 -7.53 12.72
C LEU A 200 -4.38 -8.77 11.97
N VAL A 201 -3.10 -8.78 11.62
CA VAL A 201 -2.47 -9.87 10.88
C VAL A 201 -1.04 -10.06 11.36
N GLY A 202 -0.61 -11.32 11.46
CA GLY A 202 0.74 -11.68 11.79
C GLY A 202 1.29 -12.77 10.88
N TYR A 203 2.61 -12.83 10.79
CA TYR A 203 3.38 -13.81 10.04
C TYR A 203 4.49 -14.34 10.94
N VAL A 204 4.69 -15.66 10.94
CA VAL A 204 5.72 -16.33 11.73
C VAL A 204 6.55 -17.19 10.81
N ALA A 205 7.87 -16.98 10.81
CA ALA A 205 8.82 -17.85 10.15
C ALA A 205 8.89 -19.20 10.88
N CYS A 206 8.73 -20.28 10.13
CA CYS A 206 8.73 -21.66 10.64
C CYS A 206 10.04 -22.42 10.34
N GLY A 207 10.99 -21.78 9.65
CA GLY A 207 12.22 -22.40 9.17
C GLY A 207 12.09 -22.92 7.74
N ALA A 208 13.22 -23.24 7.10
CA ALA A 208 13.29 -23.79 5.73
C ALA A 208 12.57 -22.95 4.64
N GLY A 209 12.35 -21.66 4.87
CA GLY A 209 11.62 -20.77 3.95
C GLY A 209 10.10 -20.82 4.11
N ASP A 210 9.58 -21.59 5.06
CA ASP A 210 8.16 -21.67 5.35
C ASP A 210 7.71 -20.55 6.31
N ALA A 211 6.49 -20.08 6.08
CA ALA A 211 5.83 -19.08 6.92
C ALA A 211 4.38 -19.45 7.18
N VAL A 212 3.93 -19.20 8.41
CA VAL A 212 2.52 -19.28 8.80
C VAL A 212 1.98 -17.88 8.98
N SER A 213 0.77 -17.63 8.50
CA SER A 213 0.04 -16.39 8.81
C SER A 213 -1.08 -16.64 9.81
N VAL A 214 -1.36 -15.63 10.63
CA VAL A 214 -2.51 -15.56 11.51
C VAL A 214 -3.26 -14.28 11.19
N GLN A 215 -4.56 -14.40 10.92
CA GLN A 215 -5.43 -13.27 10.61
C GLN A 215 -6.62 -13.27 11.56
N LEU A 216 -6.96 -12.10 12.10
CA LEU A 216 -8.22 -11.92 12.81
C LEU A 216 -9.38 -11.71 11.82
N GLN A 217 -10.45 -12.48 11.99
CA GLN A 217 -11.69 -12.37 11.22
C GLN A 217 -12.90 -12.28 12.15
N PHE A 218 -13.97 -11.65 11.65
CA PHE A 218 -15.28 -11.68 12.29
C PHE A 218 -16.27 -12.25 11.29
N LEU A 219 -16.80 -13.44 11.60
CA LEU A 219 -17.66 -14.18 10.68
C LEU A 219 -19.11 -14.15 11.16
N LYS A 220 -20.03 -13.96 10.22
CA LYS A 220 -21.46 -14.22 10.37
C LYS A 220 -21.85 -15.27 9.33
N ASP A 221 -22.43 -16.38 9.77
CA ASP A 221 -22.85 -17.49 8.90
C ASP A 221 -21.71 -18.02 8.00
N GLY A 222 -20.50 -18.08 8.57
CA GLY A 222 -19.29 -18.55 7.87
C GLY A 222 -18.69 -17.56 6.87
N LYS A 223 -19.20 -16.33 6.79
CA LYS A 223 -18.70 -15.28 5.88
C LYS A 223 -18.26 -14.05 6.66
N ASP A 224 -17.26 -13.32 6.17
CA ASP A 224 -16.82 -12.07 6.77
C ASP A 224 -17.97 -11.07 6.91
N PHE A 225 -18.10 -10.46 8.09
CA PHE A 225 -19.17 -9.53 8.41
C PHE A 225 -18.65 -8.09 8.51
N CYS A 226 -18.92 -7.29 7.47
CA CYS A 226 -18.37 -5.94 7.34
C CYS A 226 -18.90 -4.91 8.36
N SER A 227 -20.06 -5.16 8.99
CA SER A 227 -20.61 -4.26 10.02
C SER A 227 -19.99 -4.48 11.40
N ALA A 228 -19.09 -5.45 11.58
CA ALA A 228 -18.23 -5.50 12.75
C ALA A 228 -17.08 -4.49 12.60
N VAL A 229 -16.84 -3.70 13.63
CA VAL A 229 -15.77 -2.71 13.73
C VAL A 229 -14.76 -3.21 14.75
N PHE A 230 -13.55 -3.46 14.28
CA PHE A 230 -12.39 -3.75 15.12
C PHE A 230 -11.91 -2.46 15.78
N THR A 231 -11.49 -2.55 17.04
CA THR A 231 -10.71 -1.53 17.73
C THR A 231 -9.58 -2.22 18.48
N GLY A 232 -8.37 -1.67 18.42
CA GLY A 232 -7.22 -2.32 19.04
C GLY A 232 -6.10 -1.37 19.40
N VAL A 233 -5.19 -1.89 20.21
CA VAL A 233 -3.90 -1.27 20.55
C VAL A 233 -2.82 -2.34 20.47
N GLN A 234 -1.67 -1.98 19.91
CA GLN A 234 -0.53 -2.87 19.79
C GLN A 234 0.70 -2.27 20.46
N SER A 235 1.39 -3.10 21.25
CA SER A 235 2.69 -2.83 21.81
C SER A 235 3.64 -3.93 21.36
N ARG A 236 4.54 -3.62 20.42
CA ARG A 236 5.46 -4.58 19.81
C ARG A 236 4.70 -5.81 19.28
N GLY A 237 5.06 -7.02 19.71
CA GLY A 237 4.44 -8.28 19.32
C GLY A 237 3.15 -8.64 20.07
N LEU A 238 2.57 -7.71 20.84
CA LEU A 238 1.32 -7.92 21.59
C LEU A 238 0.23 -6.99 21.07
N ALA A 239 -0.96 -7.54 20.82
CA ALA A 239 -2.14 -6.77 20.44
C ALA A 239 -3.33 -7.09 21.35
N LEU A 240 -4.01 -6.05 21.83
CA LEU A 240 -5.30 -6.13 22.50
C LEU A 240 -6.37 -5.58 21.56
N PHE A 241 -7.52 -6.25 21.46
CA PHE A 241 -8.59 -5.82 20.57
C PHE A 241 -9.97 -6.09 21.15
N ALA A 242 -10.96 -5.37 20.61
CA ALA A 242 -12.38 -5.54 20.85
C ALA A 242 -13.15 -5.36 19.54
N PHE A 243 -14.42 -5.77 19.55
CA PHE A 243 -15.34 -5.56 18.44
C PHE A 243 -16.56 -4.77 18.90
N ASN A 244 -17.00 -3.85 18.05
CA ASN A 244 -18.30 -3.20 18.13
C ASN A 244 -19.10 -3.51 16.87
N LEU A 245 -20.42 -3.61 16.96
CA LEU A 245 -21.27 -3.80 15.77
C LEU A 245 -21.85 -2.45 15.38
N ALA A 246 -21.60 -2.01 14.15
CA ALA A 246 -22.20 -0.81 13.60
C ALA A 246 -23.72 -1.05 13.43
N THR A 247 -24.52 -0.22 14.09
CA THR A 247 -25.98 -0.31 14.09
C THR A 247 -26.63 0.43 12.92
N ASP A 248 -25.88 1.29 12.23
CA ASP A 248 -26.35 2.19 11.17
C ASP A 248 -25.67 1.97 9.79
N ASN A 249 -24.64 1.12 9.69
CA ASN A 249 -23.95 0.81 8.42
C ASN A 249 -24.51 -0.43 7.69
N GLY A 250 -25.83 -0.49 7.51
CA GLY A 250 -26.47 -1.33 6.48
C GLY A 250 -26.62 -2.83 6.76
N GLY A 251 -26.57 -3.28 8.02
CA GLY A 251 -26.73 -4.70 8.39
C GLY A 251 -28.06 -5.09 9.05
N LEU A 252 -28.86 -4.13 9.52
CA LEU A 252 -30.14 -4.38 10.21
C LEU A 252 -31.33 -4.12 9.28
N ALA A 253 -31.47 -4.97 8.26
CA ALA A 253 -32.73 -5.18 7.58
C ALA A 253 -33.21 -6.62 7.84
N SER A 254 -33.64 -6.87 9.08
CA SER A 254 -34.62 -7.93 9.35
C SER A 254 -35.64 -7.35 10.33
N GLY A 255 -36.74 -6.87 9.78
CA GLY A 255 -37.85 -6.32 10.54
C GLY A 255 -38.44 -7.38 11.45
N THR A 256 -38.42 -7.11 12.74
CA THR A 256 -39.41 -7.63 13.68
C THR A 256 -40.50 -6.58 13.77
N ARG A 257 -41.63 -6.84 13.10
CA ARG A 257 -42.88 -6.16 13.47
C ARG A 257 -43.41 -6.81 14.75
N PRO A 258 -43.89 -6.04 15.73
CA PRO A 258 -44.55 -6.60 16.89
C PRO A 258 -45.94 -7.10 16.49
N HIS A 259 -46.26 -8.33 16.90
CA HIS A 259 -47.60 -8.79 17.18
C HIS A 259 -47.64 -9.29 18.62
#